data_AF-A0AA36GV13-F1
#
_entry.id   AF-A0AA36GV13-F1
#
_cell.length_a   1.000
_cell.length_b   1.000
_cell.length_c   1.000
_cell.angle_alpha   90.00
_cell.angle_beta   90.00
_cell.angle_gamma   90.00
#
_symmetry.space_group_name_H-M   'P 1'
#
loop_
_entity.id
_entity.type
_entity.pdbx_description
1 polymer ?
#
loop_
_entity_poly.entity_id
_entity_poly.type
_entity_poly.pdbx_seq_one_letter_code
_entity_poly.pdbx_strand_id
1 'polypeptide(L)'
;MDLKEIAVYLVVLFSSLAEAIRCKCTKESESVSCVHGVCEMEPGSCLMLDHPTLGIHYTCHNKLQKDGFCREKTSKSGALVRICGCNSDDFCNYSYWPDKSAEQPAPLPQRQPEAPPRISVQSAASSILLQKTLALLLLMLSL
;
A
#
# COMPACT_ATOMS: atom_id res chain seq x y z
N MET A 1 4.86 -32.21 22.61
CA MET A 1 4.33 -31.48 21.44
C MET A 1 5.06 -32.00 20.23
N ASP A 2 4.33 -32.63 19.31
CA ASP A 2 4.87 -33.15 18.07
C ASP A 2 5.34 -32.02 17.15
N LEU A 3 6.34 -32.32 16.34
CA LEU A 3 6.91 -31.38 15.37
C LEU A 3 5.87 -30.91 14.35
N LYS A 4 4.91 -31.77 14.03
CA LYS A 4 3.75 -31.48 13.15
C LYS A 4 2.81 -30.44 13.76
N GLU A 5 2.55 -30.54 15.06
CA GLU A 5 1.74 -29.56 15.80
C GLU A 5 2.43 -28.18 15.77
N ILE A 6 3.74 -28.13 16.07
CA ILE A 6 4.53 -26.90 16.05
C ILE A 6 4.51 -26.24 14.66
N ALA A 7 4.63 -27.04 13.60
CA ALA A 7 4.56 -26.54 12.23
C ALA A 7 3.19 -25.93 11.90
N VAL A 8 2.10 -26.57 12.32
CA VAL A 8 0.73 -26.04 12.14
C VAL A 8 0.55 -24.75 12.92
N TYR A 9 1.00 -24.69 14.18
CA TYR A 9 0.95 -23.47 14.98
C TYR A 9 1.71 -22.32 14.32
N LEU A 10 2.92 -22.58 13.81
CA LEU A 10 3.70 -21.56 13.11
C LEU A 10 2.99 -21.08 11.84
N VAL A 11 2.44 -21.96 11.01
CA VAL A 11 1.70 -21.57 9.80
C VAL A 11 0.49 -20.68 10.15
N VAL A 12 -0.27 -21.02 11.19
CA VAL A 12 -1.41 -20.21 11.65
C VAL A 12 -0.95 -18.86 12.19
N LEU A 13 0.16 -18.83 12.93
CA LEU A 13 0.75 -17.60 13.47
C LEU A 13 1.25 -16.66 12.37
N PHE A 14 1.92 -17.20 11.34
CA PHE A 14 2.40 -16.42 10.21
C PHE A 14 1.27 -15.97 9.27
N SER A 15 0.19 -16.74 9.15
CA SER A 15 -0.98 -16.38 8.33
C SER A 15 -1.83 -15.27 8.95
N SER A 16 -1.64 -14.98 10.25
CA SER A 16 -2.41 -13.98 11.00
C SER A 16 -1.65 -12.65 11.20
N LEU A 17 -0.41 -12.55 10.71
CA LEU A 17 0.30 -11.27 10.58
C LEU A 17 -0.30 -10.48 9.40
N ALA A 18 -1.37 -9.75 9.67
CA ALA A 18 -1.81 -8.70 8.76
C ALA A 18 -0.89 -7.50 8.97
N GLU A 19 0.03 -7.23 8.05
CA GLU A 19 0.84 -6.01 8.13
C GLU A 19 -0.08 -4.78 8.03
N ALA A 20 0.13 -3.81 8.93
CA ALA A 20 -0.49 -2.50 8.84
C ALA A 20 -0.07 -1.83 7.53
N ILE A 21 -1.03 -1.40 6.71
CA ILE A 21 -0.76 -0.70 5.46
C ILE A 21 -0.59 0.80 5.72
N ARG A 22 0.43 1.41 5.10
CA ARG A 22 0.66 2.85 5.15
C ARG A 22 0.09 3.50 3.89
N CYS A 23 -0.69 4.56 4.03
CA CYS A 23 -1.29 5.27 2.91
C CYS A 23 -0.94 6.75 2.95
N LYS A 24 -0.91 7.39 1.78
CA LYS A 24 -0.91 8.86 1.75
C LYS A 24 -2.26 9.36 2.25
N CYS A 25 -2.27 10.46 2.97
CA CYS A 25 -3.49 11.16 3.37
C CYS A 25 -3.33 12.67 3.21
N THR A 26 -4.45 13.35 2.96
CA THR A 26 -4.46 14.81 2.71
C THR A 26 -5.21 15.61 3.76
N LYS A 27 -6.10 14.96 4.52
CA LYS A 27 -6.88 15.57 5.60
C LYS A 27 -7.13 14.54 6.70
N GLU A 28 -7.17 15.03 7.92
CA GLU A 28 -7.67 14.27 9.06
C GLU A 28 -9.19 14.14 8.99
N SER A 29 -9.71 13.05 9.55
CA SER A 29 -11.15 12.85 9.73
C SER A 29 -11.39 12.15 11.07
N GLU A 30 -12.64 12.12 11.53
CA GLU A 30 -13.03 11.51 12.80
C GLU A 30 -12.56 10.05 12.96
N SER A 31 -12.40 9.33 11.84
CA SER A 31 -11.96 7.94 11.81
C SER A 31 -10.53 7.72 11.30
N VAL A 32 -9.81 8.77 10.90
CA VAL A 32 -8.46 8.65 10.30
C VAL A 32 -7.56 9.79 10.78
N SER A 33 -6.52 9.44 11.55
CA SER A 33 -5.43 10.33 11.93
C SER A 33 -4.42 10.43 10.79
N CYS A 34 -4.16 11.64 10.30
CA CYS A 34 -3.26 11.90 9.18
C CYS A 34 -2.01 12.62 9.69
N VAL A 35 -1.02 11.84 10.14
CA VAL A 35 0.20 12.36 10.76
C VAL A 35 1.26 12.56 9.68
N HIS A 36 1.71 13.79 9.48
CA HIS A 36 2.70 14.14 8.43
C HIS A 36 2.33 13.67 7.01
N GLY A 37 1.04 13.64 6.68
CA GLY A 37 0.55 13.20 5.36
C GLY A 37 0.52 11.68 5.18
N VAL A 38 0.69 10.92 6.27
CA VAL A 38 0.62 9.45 6.29
C VAL A 38 -0.44 9.00 7.30
N CYS A 39 -1.21 7.99 6.92
CA CYS A 39 -2.08 7.26 7.83
C CYS A 39 -1.75 5.76 7.74
N GLU A 40 -1.94 5.04 8.84
CA GLU A 40 -1.63 3.61 8.95
C GLU A 40 -2.88 2.87 9.42
N MET A 41 -3.11 1.66 8.90
CA MET A 41 -4.33 0.92 9.21
C MET A 41 -4.12 -0.60 9.16
N GLU A 42 -4.68 -1.30 10.15
CA GLU A 42 -4.58 -2.76 10.28
C GLU A 42 -5.93 -3.36 10.69
N PRO A 43 -6.57 -4.21 9.84
CA PRO A 43 -6.43 -4.28 8.39
C PRO A 43 -7.08 -3.06 7.70
N GLY A 44 -6.59 -2.67 6.53
CA GLY A 44 -7.13 -1.52 5.80
C GLY A 44 -6.82 -1.51 4.31
N SER A 45 -7.28 -0.43 3.65
CA SER A 45 -6.94 -0.09 2.28
C SER A 45 -6.68 1.41 2.16
N CYS A 46 -5.94 1.78 1.13
CA CYS A 46 -5.72 3.16 0.76
C CYS A 46 -6.77 3.60 -0.24
N LEU A 47 -7.34 4.79 -0.06
CA LEU A 47 -8.28 5.41 -0.98
C LEU A 47 -7.70 6.65 -1.64
N MET A 48 -8.15 6.87 -2.87
CA MET A 48 -8.05 8.12 -3.60
C MET A 48 -9.48 8.60 -3.92
N LEU A 49 -9.75 9.87 -3.69
CA LEU A 49 -10.98 10.56 -4.08
C LEU A 49 -10.62 11.70 -5.02
N ASP A 50 -11.18 11.66 -6.23
CA ASP A 50 -11.00 12.66 -7.29
C ASP A 50 -12.26 13.53 -7.35
N HIS A 51 -12.14 14.78 -6.91
CA HIS A 51 -13.23 15.76 -6.89
C HIS A 51 -12.99 16.83 -7.97
N PRO A 52 -13.98 17.13 -8.84
CA PRO A 52 -13.77 18.00 -10.00
C PRO A 52 -13.29 19.42 -9.66
N THR A 53 -13.68 19.95 -8.50
CA THR A 53 -13.26 21.29 -8.03
C THR A 53 -12.27 21.30 -6.88
N LEU A 54 -12.17 20.24 -6.07
CA LEU A 54 -11.29 20.21 -4.89
C LEU A 54 -9.98 19.46 -5.17
N GLY A 55 -9.90 18.81 -6.32
CA GLY A 55 -8.75 17.99 -6.70
C GLY A 55 -8.77 16.62 -6.04
N ILE A 56 -7.58 16.02 -5.97
CA ILE A 56 -7.37 14.68 -5.47
C ILE A 56 -7.12 14.71 -3.96
N HIS A 57 -7.84 13.84 -3.25
CA HIS A 57 -7.71 13.63 -1.82
C HIS A 57 -7.38 12.18 -1.52
N TYR A 58 -6.43 11.97 -0.61
CA TYR A 58 -6.02 10.64 -0.16
C TYR A 58 -6.46 10.38 1.28
N THR A 59 -6.76 9.13 1.62
CA THR A 59 -7.13 8.70 2.98
C THR A 59 -6.97 7.18 3.18
N CYS A 60 -7.02 6.74 4.44
CA CYS A 60 -7.10 5.33 4.81
C CYS A 60 -8.56 4.88 4.96
N HIS A 61 -8.82 3.59 4.77
CA HIS A 61 -10.14 3.00 4.93
C HIS A 61 -10.08 1.61 5.57
N ASN A 62 -10.94 1.38 6.56
CA ASN A 62 -10.94 0.17 7.38
C ASN A 62 -11.52 -1.07 6.69
N LYS A 63 -12.03 -0.91 5.46
CA LYS A 63 -12.46 -2.03 4.63
C LYS A 63 -11.43 -2.27 3.56
N LEU A 64 -11.12 -3.53 3.31
CA LEU A 64 -10.31 -3.94 2.17
C LEU A 64 -10.97 -3.46 0.87
N GLN A 65 -10.16 -2.96 -0.05
CA GLN A 65 -10.55 -2.62 -1.41
C GLN A 65 -9.60 -3.34 -2.35
N LYS A 66 -10.15 -3.88 -3.44
CA LYS A 66 -9.35 -4.50 -4.49
C LYS A 66 -8.55 -3.41 -5.22
N ASP A 67 -7.29 -3.69 -5.50
CA ASP A 67 -6.43 -2.79 -6.28
C ASP A 67 -7.07 -2.38 -7.61
N GLY A 68 -7.02 -1.08 -7.88
CA GLY A 68 -7.57 -0.49 -9.10
C GLY A 68 -9.09 -0.40 -9.12
N PHE A 69 -9.80 -0.89 -8.09
CA PHE A 69 -11.26 -0.78 -8.05
C PHE A 69 -11.68 0.67 -7.85
N CYS A 70 -12.41 1.21 -8.83
CA CYS A 70 -12.95 2.56 -8.80
C CYS A 70 -14.47 2.55 -8.87
N ARG A 71 -15.10 3.48 -8.17
CA ARG A 71 -16.55 3.74 -8.23
C ARG A 71 -16.82 5.23 -8.25
N GLU A 72 -17.87 5.63 -8.94
CA GLU A 72 -18.36 7.00 -8.91
C GLU A 72 -19.44 7.15 -7.82
N LYS A 73 -19.43 8.29 -7.14
CA LYS A 73 -20.45 8.66 -6.16
C LYS A 73 -20.78 10.13 -6.30
N THR A 74 -22.02 10.50 -6.04
CA THR A 74 -22.38 11.91 -5.84
C THR A 74 -21.95 12.34 -4.44
N SER A 75 -21.12 13.38 -4.35
CA SER A 75 -20.72 13.99 -3.09
C SER A 75 -21.90 14.71 -2.43
N LYS A 76 -21.73 15.13 -1.17
CA LYS A 76 -22.76 15.90 -0.45
C LYS A 76 -23.09 17.24 -1.14
N SER A 77 -22.16 17.79 -1.91
CA SER A 77 -22.37 19.03 -2.69
C SER A 77 -23.00 18.79 -4.06
N GLY A 78 -23.35 17.55 -4.40
CA GLY A 78 -23.91 17.18 -5.70
C GLY A 78 -22.88 16.92 -6.80
N ALA A 79 -21.58 17.05 -6.51
CA ALA A 79 -20.53 16.80 -7.48
C ALA A 79 -20.32 15.29 -7.69
N LEU A 80 -20.12 14.85 -8.93
CA LEU A 80 -19.72 13.48 -9.22
C LEU A 80 -18.23 13.32 -8.84
N VAL A 81 -17.94 12.43 -7.90
CA VAL A 81 -16.58 12.11 -7.44
C VAL A 81 -16.23 10.69 -7.81
N ARG A 82 -14.98 10.47 -8.23
CA ARG A 82 -14.45 9.13 -8.48
C ARG A 82 -13.62 8.70 -7.28
N ILE A 83 -13.94 7.54 -6.72
CA ILE A 83 -13.26 6.98 -5.55
C ILE A 83 -12.61 5.67 -5.97
N CYS A 84 -11.30 5.57 -5.80
CA CYS A 84 -10.55 4.35 -6.09
C CYS A 84 -9.84 3.81 -4.85
N GLY A 85 -9.62 2.49 -4.80
CA GLY A 85 -8.98 1.83 -3.67
C GLY A 85 -7.87 0.86 -4.08
N CYS A 86 -6.96 0.61 -3.13
CA CYS A 86 -5.88 -0.37 -3.24
C CYS A 86 -5.44 -0.84 -1.85
N ASN A 87 -4.87 -2.04 -1.77
CA ASN A 87 -4.41 -2.66 -0.53
C ASN A 87 -3.17 -3.56 -0.71
N SER A 88 -2.52 -3.57 -1.87
CA SER A 88 -1.34 -4.41 -2.11
C SER A 88 -0.06 -3.89 -1.45
N ASP A 89 0.17 -2.59 -1.47
CA ASP A 89 1.46 -1.97 -1.15
C ASP A 89 1.29 -0.65 -0.40
N ASP A 90 2.30 -0.29 0.38
CA ASP A 90 2.39 1.03 1.01
C ASP A 90 2.33 2.15 -0.04
N PHE A 91 1.57 3.19 0.28
CA PHE A 91 1.35 4.38 -0.53
C PHE A 91 0.76 4.10 -1.92
N CYS A 92 0.13 2.93 -2.14
CA CYS A 92 -0.44 2.54 -3.42
C CYS A 92 -1.42 3.59 -3.99
N ASN A 93 -2.15 4.31 -3.13
CA ASN A 93 -3.11 5.32 -3.57
C ASN A 93 -2.47 6.52 -4.27
N TYR A 94 -1.27 6.90 -3.85
CA TYR A 94 -0.48 7.95 -4.49
C TYR A 94 0.23 7.42 -5.74
N SER A 95 0.76 6.20 -5.67
CA SER A 95 1.45 5.57 -6.80
C SER A 95 0.53 5.32 -8.00
N TYR A 96 -0.69 4.86 -7.76
CA TYR A 96 -1.65 4.55 -8.83
C TYR A 96 -2.36 5.81 -9.35
N TRP A 97 -2.63 6.78 -8.48
CA TRP A 97 -3.37 7.98 -8.80
C TRP A 97 -2.67 9.24 -8.27
N PRO A 98 -1.50 9.61 -8.83
CA PRO A 98 -0.75 10.76 -8.37
C PRO A 98 -1.48 12.07 -8.68
N ASP A 99 -1.34 13.03 -7.77
CA ASP A 99 -1.82 14.39 -7.96
C ASP A 99 -0.87 15.15 -8.89
N LYS A 100 -1.23 15.23 -10.16
CA LYS A 100 -0.46 15.92 -11.21
C LYS A 100 -0.43 17.44 -11.01
N SER A 101 -1.30 18.00 -10.16
CA SER A 101 -1.34 19.42 -9.86
C SER A 101 -0.30 19.82 -8.80
N ALA A 102 0.17 18.87 -7.99
CA ALA A 102 1.22 19.08 -7.00
C ALA A 102 2.63 19.05 -7.60
N GLU A 103 2.80 18.62 -8.85
CA GLU A 103 4.06 18.70 -9.62
C GLU A 103 4.24 20.09 -10.24
N GLN A 104 4.20 21.16 -9.44
CA GLN A 104 4.94 22.36 -9.81
C GLN A 104 6.39 22.15 -9.38
N PRO A 105 7.36 22.06 -10.30
CA PRO A 105 8.75 21.96 -9.91
C PRO A 105 9.10 23.26 -9.17
N ALA A 106 9.42 23.14 -7.88
CA ALA A 106 10.23 24.15 -7.23
C ALA A 106 11.44 24.43 -8.15
N PRO A 107 11.85 25.69 -8.38
CA PRO A 107 12.98 25.97 -9.24
C PRO A 107 14.19 25.18 -8.75
N LEU A 108 14.58 24.17 -9.52
CA LEU A 108 15.81 23.42 -9.30
C LEU A 108 16.98 24.41 -9.34
N PRO A 109 17.88 24.41 -8.35
CA PRO A 109 19.19 25.02 -8.53
C PRO A 109 19.90 24.29 -9.70
N GLN A 110 20.11 24.97 -10.83
CA GLN A 110 21.10 24.57 -11.85
C GLN A 110 22.50 24.60 -11.20
N ARG A 111 23.50 23.76 -11.47
CA ARG A 111 23.77 22.65 -12.41
C ARG A 111 25.09 22.01 -11.94
N GLN A 112 25.33 20.71 -12.13
CA GLN A 112 26.36 20.22 -13.08
C GLN A 112 26.30 18.68 -13.23
N PRO A 113 26.76 18.14 -14.38
CA PRO A 113 26.39 16.82 -14.88
C PRO A 113 27.48 15.76 -14.71
N GLU A 114 27.14 14.58 -14.19
CA GLU A 114 27.84 13.33 -14.52
C GLU A 114 26.81 12.18 -14.65
N ALA A 115 26.95 11.42 -15.73
CA ALA A 115 26.12 10.26 -16.09
C ALA A 115 26.86 8.94 -15.68
N PRO A 116 26.29 7.74 -15.92
CA PRO A 116 25.78 6.84 -14.89
C PRO A 116 26.65 5.56 -14.69
N PRO A 117 26.24 4.59 -13.86
CA PRO A 117 25.40 3.53 -14.41
C PRO A 117 24.22 3.09 -13.52
N ARG A 118 23.23 2.51 -14.19
CA ARG A 118 22.04 1.84 -13.65
C ARG A 118 22.43 0.73 -12.67
N ILE A 119 21.83 0.73 -11.48
CA ILE A 119 21.70 -0.47 -10.66
C ILE A 119 20.21 -0.78 -10.54
N SER A 120 19.81 -1.84 -11.23
CA SER A 120 18.53 -2.52 -11.05
C SER A 120 18.54 -3.22 -9.69
N VAL A 121 17.80 -2.70 -8.71
CA VAL A 121 17.52 -3.45 -7.48
C VAL A 121 16.43 -4.45 -7.82
N GLN A 122 16.84 -5.64 -8.25
CA GLN A 122 15.96 -6.81 -8.23
C GLN A 122 15.73 -7.17 -6.76
N SER A 123 14.48 -7.02 -6.31
CA SER A 123 13.99 -7.61 -5.07
C SER A 123 14.03 -9.14 -5.21
N ALA A 124 15.19 -9.73 -4.92
CA ALA A 124 15.41 -11.17 -4.89
C ALA A 124 15.22 -11.77 -3.47
N ALA A 125 14.93 -10.93 -2.47
CA ALA A 125 14.81 -11.36 -1.08
C ALA A 125 13.52 -12.17 -0.82
N SER A 126 12.43 -11.85 -1.51
CA SER A 126 11.12 -12.48 -1.28
C SER A 126 11.04 -13.90 -1.85
N SER A 127 11.74 -14.17 -2.97
CA SER A 127 11.72 -15.48 -3.64
C SER A 127 12.52 -16.55 -2.88
N ILE A 128 13.65 -16.18 -2.29
CA ILE A 128 14.52 -17.13 -1.58
C ILE A 128 13.88 -17.57 -0.25
N LEU A 129 13.17 -16.67 0.44
CA LEU A 129 12.48 -17.01 1.69
C LEU A 129 11.32 -17.99 1.45
N LEU A 130 10.50 -17.75 0.43
CA LEU A 130 9.36 -18.60 0.09
C LEU A 130 9.80 -20.01 -0.35
N GLN A 131 10.93 -20.10 -1.06
CA GLN A 131 11.47 -21.37 -1.53
C GLN A 131 12.10 -22.19 -0.40
N LYS A 132 12.71 -21.52 0.60
CA LYS A 132 13.26 -22.19 1.79
C LYS A 132 12.18 -22.62 2.78
N THR A 133 11.10 -21.84 2.94
CA THR A 133 9.97 -22.25 3.79
C THR A 133 9.21 -23.43 3.17
N LEU A 134 9.00 -23.46 1.86
CA LEU A 134 8.37 -24.58 1.16
C LEU A 134 9.21 -25.87 1.24
N ALA A 135 10.54 -25.76 1.09
CA ALA A 135 11.45 -26.90 1.23
C ALA A 135 11.47 -27.46 2.66
N LEU A 136 11.45 -26.58 3.67
CA LEU A 136 11.37 -26.99 5.07
C LEU A 136 10.02 -27.66 5.38
N LEU A 137 8.91 -27.16 4.84
CA LEU A 137 7.59 -27.75 5.01
C LEU A 137 7.51 -29.18 4.41
N LEU A 138 8.07 -29.37 3.21
CA LEU A 138 8.09 -30.66 2.52
C LEU A 138 8.96 -31.70 3.25
N LEU A 139 10.12 -31.30 3.77
CA LEU A 139 10.98 -32.17 4.58
C LEU A 139 10.29 -32.67 5.85
N MET A 140 9.47 -31.82 6.47
CA MET A 140 8.76 -32.12 7.72
C MET A 140 7.51 -32.98 7.53
N LEU A 141 6.94 -32.98 6.31
CA LEU A 141 5.86 -33.87 5.90
C LEU A 141 6.36 -35.28 5.51
N SER A 142 7.64 -35.40 5.16
CA SER A 142 8.28 -36.67 4.76
C SER A 142 8.88 -37.50 5.91
N LEU A 143 8.88 -36.97 7.14
CA LEU A 143 9.21 -37.70 8.38
C LEU A 143 7.93 -38.06 9.18
#